data_AF-K0J0C0-F1
#
_entry.id   AF-K0J0C0-F1
#
_cell.length_a   1.000
_cell.length_b   1.000
_cell.length_c   1.000
_cell.angle_alpha   90.00
_cell.angle_beta   90.00
_cell.angle_gamma   90.00
#
_symmetry.space_group_name_H-M   'P 1'
#
loop_
_entity.id
_entity.type
_entity.pdbx_description
1 polymer ?
#
loop_
_entity_poly.entity_id
_entity_poly.type
_entity_poly.pdbx_seq_one_letter_code
_entity_poly.pdbx_strand_id
1 'polypeptide(L)'
;MLIEQLVVSFFAAIGFAILFNAPINVLWQSGTVGMIGWLVFVVLSRVYDVNVVIATFVASVIIGIISQILAKRFRTPIIIFNLAGIIPLVPGGLSYDAMRFFVVNNYDAAISTGATVAMISGAIALGLIFSEIINQMIRNMDWRKYHSEYDRKGVTR
;
A
#
# COMPACT_ATOMS: atom_id res chain seq x y z
N MET A 1 -8.02 21.67 0.24
CA MET A 1 -6.57 21.85 0.57
C MET A 1 -5.91 20.50 0.91
N LEU A 2 -4.57 20.38 0.94
CA LEU A 2 -3.85 19.12 1.25
C LEU A 2 -4.30 18.49 2.58
N ILE A 3 -4.52 19.31 3.60
CA ILE A 3 -4.97 18.88 4.93
C ILE A 3 -6.30 18.14 4.86
N GLU A 4 -7.27 18.64 4.09
CA GLU A 4 -8.56 17.95 3.90
C GLU A 4 -8.36 16.56 3.29
N GLN A 5 -7.46 16.43 2.31
CA GLN A 5 -7.20 15.14 1.68
C GLN A 5 -6.58 14.14 2.65
N LEU A 6 -5.71 14.60 3.56
CA LEU A 6 -5.14 13.77 4.62
C LEU A 6 -6.21 13.32 5.62
N VAL A 7 -7.08 14.23 6.05
CA VAL A 7 -8.18 13.92 6.97
C VAL A 7 -9.17 12.95 6.31
N VAL A 8 -9.55 13.18 5.07
CA VAL A 8 -10.49 12.32 4.33
C VAL A 8 -9.88 10.94 4.08
N SER A 9 -8.62 10.86 3.65
CA SER A 9 -7.94 9.56 3.45
C SER A 9 -7.80 8.77 4.75
N PHE A 10 -7.55 9.44 5.87
CA PHE A 10 -7.53 8.83 7.19
C PHE A 10 -8.88 8.19 7.55
N PHE A 11 -9.97 8.96 7.47
CA PHE A 11 -11.30 8.45 7.80
C PHE A 11 -11.83 7.43 6.79
N ALA A 12 -11.49 7.59 5.50
CA ALA A 12 -11.82 6.59 4.48
C ALA A 12 -11.16 5.25 4.78
N ALA A 13 -9.87 5.26 5.15
CA ALA A 13 -9.16 4.04 5.54
C ALA A 13 -9.75 3.38 6.80
N ILE A 14 -10.17 4.17 7.80
CA ILE A 14 -10.92 3.64 8.97
C ILE A 14 -12.25 3.02 8.54
N GLY A 15 -13.04 3.72 7.72
CA GLY A 15 -14.34 3.26 7.27
C GLY A 15 -14.24 1.91 6.54
N PHE A 16 -13.23 1.76 5.68
CA PHE A 16 -12.98 0.50 5.02
C PHE A 16 -12.41 -0.57 5.95
N ALA A 17 -11.57 -0.22 6.92
CA ALA A 17 -11.15 -1.18 7.94
C ALA A 17 -12.36 -1.73 8.71
N ILE A 18 -13.34 -0.88 9.06
CA ILE A 18 -14.60 -1.31 9.66
C ILE A 18 -15.40 -2.20 8.71
N LEU A 19 -15.53 -1.81 7.43
CA LEU A 19 -16.22 -2.58 6.39
C LEU A 19 -15.64 -4.01 6.27
N PHE A 20 -14.33 -4.15 6.39
CA PHE A 20 -13.63 -5.44 6.35
C PHE A 20 -13.54 -6.14 7.71
N ASN A 21 -14.36 -5.74 8.70
CA ASN A 21 -14.40 -6.31 10.05
C ASN A 21 -13.04 -6.33 10.75
N ALA A 22 -12.23 -5.28 10.59
CA ALA A 22 -10.99 -5.11 11.33
C ALA A 22 -11.26 -4.94 12.84
N PRO A 23 -10.39 -5.47 13.72
CA PRO A 23 -10.60 -5.34 15.15
C PRO A 23 -10.43 -3.88 15.59
N ILE A 24 -11.25 -3.44 16.56
CA ILE A 24 -11.36 -2.03 16.94
C ILE A 24 -10.02 -1.41 17.41
N ASN A 25 -9.14 -2.24 17.97
CA ASN A 25 -7.84 -1.83 18.50
C ASN A 25 -6.82 -1.44 17.41
N VAL A 26 -7.09 -1.75 16.13
CA VAL A 26 -6.19 -1.40 15.01
C VAL A 26 -6.76 -0.35 14.06
N LEU A 27 -7.97 0.17 14.30
CA LEU A 27 -8.63 1.12 13.39
C LEU A 27 -7.82 2.41 13.20
N TRP A 28 -7.33 3.00 14.29
CA TRP A 28 -6.53 4.22 14.24
C TRP A 28 -5.26 4.03 13.40
N GLN A 29 -4.63 2.87 13.54
CA GLN A 29 -3.44 2.47 12.83
C GLN A 29 -3.73 2.23 11.36
N SER A 30 -4.84 1.57 11.02
CA SER A 30 -5.31 1.45 9.63
C SER A 30 -5.55 2.81 8.98
N GLY A 31 -6.15 3.75 9.72
CA GLY A 31 -6.33 5.13 9.29
C GLY A 31 -5.00 5.83 8.97
N THR A 32 -4.02 5.70 9.87
CA THR A 32 -2.70 6.34 9.66
C THR A 32 -1.97 5.75 8.46
N VAL A 33 -2.07 4.44 8.19
CA VAL A 33 -1.48 3.85 6.99
C VAL A 33 -2.08 4.46 5.72
N GLY A 34 -3.40 4.60 5.64
CA GLY A 34 -4.08 5.22 4.49
C GLY A 34 -3.69 6.68 4.28
N MET A 35 -3.62 7.44 5.38
CA MET A 35 -3.16 8.83 5.35
C MET A 35 -1.71 8.95 4.87
N ILE A 36 -0.80 8.11 5.36
CA ILE A 36 0.61 8.13 4.96
C ILE A 36 0.76 7.72 3.49
N GLY A 37 0.05 6.68 3.06
CA GLY A 37 0.03 6.25 1.66
C GLY A 37 -0.39 7.36 0.73
N TRP A 38 -1.50 8.04 1.05
CA TRP A 38 -1.98 9.18 0.29
C TRP A 38 -1.02 10.38 0.32
N LEU A 39 -0.42 10.67 1.49
CA LEU A 39 0.57 11.73 1.63
C LEU A 39 1.76 11.50 0.70
N VAL A 40 2.35 10.30 0.73
CA VAL A 40 3.49 9.95 -0.11
C VAL A 40 3.14 10.10 -1.59
N PHE A 41 1.97 9.60 -1.99
CA PHE A 41 1.47 9.74 -3.35
C PHE A 41 1.33 11.21 -3.78
N VAL A 42 0.69 12.06 -2.96
CA VAL A 42 0.46 13.46 -3.31
C VAL A 42 1.77 14.26 -3.34
N VAL A 43 2.68 14.02 -2.40
CA VAL A 43 3.98 14.69 -2.38
C VAL A 43 4.77 14.33 -3.64
N LEU A 44 4.86 13.04 -3.99
CA LEU A 44 5.59 12.62 -5.19
C LEU A 44 4.94 13.16 -6.47
N SER A 45 3.62 12.98 -6.61
CA SER A 45 2.94 13.30 -7.86
C SER A 45 2.70 14.79 -8.09
N ARG A 46 2.43 15.58 -7.03
CA ARG A 46 2.04 17.00 -7.17
C ARG A 46 3.12 18.00 -6.77
N VAL A 47 4.04 17.62 -5.88
CA VAL A 47 5.12 18.53 -5.44
C VAL A 47 6.37 18.31 -6.27
N TYR A 48 6.66 17.05 -6.60
CA TYR A 48 7.84 16.67 -7.39
C TYR A 48 7.53 16.28 -8.84
N ASP A 49 6.27 16.42 -9.28
CA ASP A 49 5.79 16.05 -10.63
C ASP A 49 6.24 14.65 -11.10
N VAL A 50 6.38 13.72 -10.15
CA VAL A 50 6.73 12.32 -10.45
C VAL A 50 5.54 11.66 -11.13
N ASN A 51 5.81 10.83 -12.14
CA ASN A 51 4.79 10.05 -12.83
C ASN A 51 3.88 9.30 -11.85
N VAL A 52 2.56 9.39 -12.06
CA VAL A 52 1.51 8.82 -11.19
C VAL A 52 1.72 7.34 -10.89
N VAL A 53 2.18 6.55 -11.88
CA VAL A 53 2.43 5.11 -11.73
C VAL A 53 3.60 4.88 -10.77
N ILE A 54 4.69 5.63 -10.93
CA ILE A 54 5.87 5.55 -10.05
C ILE A 54 5.54 6.05 -8.64
N ALA A 55 4.81 7.17 -8.53
CA ALA A 55 4.37 7.70 -7.25
C ALA A 55 3.49 6.69 -6.49
N THR A 56 2.58 6.01 -7.20
CA THR A 56 1.73 4.95 -6.63
C THR A 56 2.55 3.73 -6.22
N PHE A 57 3.51 3.30 -7.04
CA PHE A 57 4.42 2.21 -6.70
C PHE A 57 5.15 2.52 -5.38
N VAL A 58 5.80 3.68 -5.27
CA VAL A 58 6.54 4.07 -4.06
C VAL A 58 5.60 4.17 -2.86
N ALA A 59 4.42 4.78 -3.00
CA ALA A 59 3.43 4.85 -1.93
C ALA A 59 3.00 3.45 -1.44
N SER A 60 2.77 2.51 -2.36
CA SER A 60 2.40 1.13 -2.01
C SER A 60 3.53 0.35 -1.33
N VAL A 61 4.80 0.59 -1.70
CA VAL A 61 5.95 0.04 -0.96
C VAL A 61 5.97 0.53 0.48
N ILE A 62 5.77 1.84 0.69
CA ILE A 62 5.74 2.43 2.03
C ILE A 62 4.57 1.89 2.85
N ILE A 63 3.37 1.79 2.25
CA ILE A 63 2.21 1.15 2.89
C ILE A 63 2.55 -0.26 3.34
N GLY A 64 3.15 -1.07 2.46
CA GLY A 64 3.51 -2.46 2.76
C GLY A 64 4.50 -2.57 3.92
N ILE A 65 5.56 -1.76 3.92
CA ILE A 65 6.56 -1.73 5.01
C ILE A 65 5.90 -1.35 6.34
N ILE A 66 5.11 -0.28 6.37
CA ILE A 66 4.42 0.17 7.59
C ILE A 66 3.45 -0.91 8.08
N SER A 67 2.72 -1.52 7.16
CA SER A 67 1.75 -2.58 7.46
C SER A 67 2.40 -3.82 8.07
N GLN A 68 3.58 -4.23 7.60
CA GLN A 68 4.33 -5.34 8.21
C GLN A 68 4.74 -5.03 9.64
N ILE A 69 5.23 -3.82 9.90
CA ILE A 69 5.65 -3.37 11.23
C ILE A 69 4.44 -3.38 12.18
N LEU A 70 3.32 -2.80 11.75
CA LEU A 70 2.09 -2.74 12.53
C LEU A 70 1.47 -4.13 12.74
N ALA A 71 1.44 -4.98 11.73
CA ALA A 71 0.97 -6.37 11.85
C ALA A 71 1.74 -7.15 12.91
N LYS A 72 3.07 -7.03 12.92
CA LYS A 72 3.92 -7.66 13.95
C LYS A 72 3.66 -7.07 15.33
N ARG A 73 3.48 -5.75 15.43
CA ARG A 73 3.27 -5.04 16.70
C ARG A 73 1.92 -5.36 17.34
N PHE A 74 0.86 -5.37 16.54
CA PHE A 74 -0.53 -5.55 17.00
C PHE A 74 -1.00 -7.01 16.90
N ARG A 75 -0.16 -7.92 16.38
CA ARG A 75 -0.46 -9.35 16.21
C ARG A 75 -1.75 -9.58 15.41
N THR A 76 -1.91 -8.82 14.34
CA THR A 76 -3.06 -8.89 13.44
C THR A 76 -2.61 -9.21 12.01
N PRO A 77 -3.48 -9.80 11.18
CA PRO A 77 -3.18 -10.05 9.78
C PRO A 77 -2.77 -8.77 9.05
N ILE A 78 -1.66 -8.82 8.30
CA ILE A 78 -1.12 -7.69 7.53
C ILE A 78 -2.14 -7.10 6.54
N ILE A 79 -3.02 -7.95 5.99
CA ILE A 79 -3.99 -7.55 4.98
C ILE A 79 -4.94 -6.47 5.48
N ILE A 80 -5.19 -6.39 6.79
CA ILE A 80 -6.02 -5.34 7.41
C ILE A 80 -5.40 -3.96 7.20
N PHE A 81 -4.09 -3.83 7.36
CA PHE A 81 -3.37 -2.57 7.18
C PHE A 81 -3.12 -2.27 5.70
N ASN A 82 -2.71 -3.27 4.91
CA ASN A 82 -2.48 -3.09 3.48
C ASN A 82 -3.75 -2.62 2.77
N LEU A 83 -4.88 -3.30 2.97
CA LEU A 83 -6.14 -2.91 2.33
C LEU A 83 -6.55 -1.49 2.72
N ALA A 84 -6.57 -1.17 4.02
CA ALA A 84 -6.90 0.17 4.48
C ALA A 84 -5.96 1.24 3.89
N GLY A 85 -4.67 0.92 3.79
CA GLY A 85 -3.63 1.79 3.24
C GLY A 85 -3.77 2.09 1.75
N ILE A 86 -4.10 1.07 0.96
CA ILE A 86 -4.11 1.14 -0.51
C ILE A 86 -5.36 1.84 -1.05
N ILE A 87 -6.48 1.80 -0.32
CA ILE A 87 -7.79 2.26 -0.82
C ILE A 87 -7.78 3.69 -1.37
N PRO A 88 -7.14 4.69 -0.73
CA PRO A 88 -7.02 6.03 -1.30
C PRO A 88 -6.27 6.06 -2.64
N LEU A 89 -5.38 5.10 -2.90
CA LEU A 89 -4.57 5.01 -4.12
C LEU A 89 -5.26 4.25 -5.26
N VAL A 90 -6.29 3.46 -4.96
CA VAL A 90 -6.96 2.63 -5.98
C VAL A 90 -7.66 3.54 -6.99
N PRO A 91 -7.41 3.37 -8.30
CA PRO A 91 -7.98 4.21 -9.35
C PRO A 91 -9.43 3.80 -9.67
N GLY A 92 -10.31 3.75 -8.67
CA GLY A 92 -11.69 3.26 -8.83
C GLY A 92 -12.55 4.12 -9.76
N GLY A 93 -12.41 5.45 -9.68
CA GLY A 93 -13.09 6.37 -10.60
C GLY A 93 -12.64 6.19 -12.04
N LEU A 94 -11.32 6.10 -12.28
CA LEU A 94 -10.77 5.85 -13.62
C LEU A 94 -11.17 4.47 -14.15
N SER A 95 -11.32 3.48 -13.26
CA SER A 95 -11.80 2.13 -13.63
C SER A 95 -13.26 2.17 -14.08
N TYR A 96 -14.10 2.93 -13.36
CA TYR A 96 -15.48 3.18 -13.76
C TYR A 96 -15.54 3.90 -15.11
N ASP A 97 -14.72 4.94 -15.31
CA ASP A 97 -14.67 5.68 -16.58
C ASP A 97 -14.21 4.82 -17.74
N ALA A 98 -13.19 3.98 -17.56
CA ALA A 98 -12.74 3.03 -18.59
C ALA A 98 -13.88 2.10 -19.02
N MET A 99 -14.62 1.53 -18.07
CA MET A 99 -15.76 0.68 -18.37
C MET A 99 -16.90 1.47 -19.02
N ARG A 100 -17.17 2.69 -18.55
CA ARG A 100 -18.18 3.57 -19.12
C ARG A 100 -17.88 3.88 -20.59
N PHE A 101 -16.64 4.26 -20.92
CA PHE A 101 -16.22 4.51 -22.30
C PHE A 101 -16.39 3.28 -23.19
N PHE A 102 -16.07 2.10 -22.66
CA PHE A 102 -16.26 0.85 -23.37
C PHE A 102 -17.75 0.60 -23.70
N VAL A 103 -18.65 0.80 -22.73
CA VAL A 103 -20.10 0.60 -22.92
C VAL A 103 -20.71 1.58 -23.93
N VAL A 104 -20.24 2.83 -23.97
CA VAL A 104 -20.73 3.83 -24.93
C VAL A 104 -20.02 3.77 -26.29
N ASN A 105 -19.27 2.70 -26.57
CA ASN A 105 -18.51 2.47 -27.80
C ASN A 105 -17.44 3.54 -28.09
N ASN A 106 -16.94 4.24 -27.08
CA ASN A 106 -15.79 5.14 -27.20
C ASN A 106 -14.50 4.38 -26.87
N TYR A 107 -14.04 3.56 -27.82
CA TYR A 107 -12.94 2.64 -27.58
C TYR A 107 -11.57 3.33 -27.42
N ASP A 108 -11.34 4.47 -28.07
CA ASP A 108 -10.07 5.21 -27.93
C ASP A 108 -9.85 5.68 -26.48
N ALA A 109 -10.89 6.25 -25.87
CA ALA A 109 -10.86 6.65 -24.47
C ALA A 109 -10.86 5.43 -23.52
N ALA A 110 -11.57 4.35 -23.87
CA ALA A 110 -11.64 3.14 -23.06
C ALA A 110 -10.26 2.46 -22.95
N ILE A 111 -9.55 2.30 -24.07
CA ILE A 111 -8.24 1.63 -24.11
C ILE A 111 -7.19 2.44 -23.35
N SER A 112 -7.13 3.76 -23.59
CA SER A 112 -6.16 4.64 -22.92
C SER A 112 -6.38 4.71 -21.40
N THR A 113 -7.64 4.89 -20.97
CA THR A 113 -7.99 4.91 -19.54
C THR A 113 -7.79 3.54 -18.90
N GLY A 114 -8.19 2.47 -19.58
CA GLY A 114 -8.00 1.09 -19.14
C GLY A 114 -6.53 0.72 -18.96
N ALA A 115 -5.67 1.12 -19.91
CA ALA A 115 -4.22 0.94 -19.78
C ALA A 115 -3.66 1.67 -18.56
N THR A 116 -4.10 2.91 -18.33
CA THR A 116 -3.69 3.71 -17.14
C THR A 116 -4.09 3.02 -15.84
N VAL A 117 -5.33 2.54 -15.75
CA VAL A 117 -5.84 1.78 -14.60
C VAL A 117 -5.02 0.50 -14.38
N ALA A 118 -4.71 -0.23 -15.45
CA ALA A 118 -3.91 -1.44 -15.38
C ALA A 118 -2.48 -1.15 -14.87
N MET A 119 -1.86 -0.07 -15.34
CA MET A 119 -0.53 0.35 -14.89
C MET A 119 -0.52 0.76 -13.41
N ILE A 120 -1.49 1.57 -12.97
CA ILE A 120 -1.60 1.99 -11.56
C ILE A 120 -1.87 0.77 -10.66
N SER A 121 -2.80 -0.10 -11.04
CA SER A 121 -3.12 -1.31 -10.27
C SER A 121 -1.94 -2.29 -10.23
N GLY A 122 -1.23 -2.45 -11.35
CA GLY A 122 0.00 -3.23 -11.43
C GLY A 122 1.11 -2.64 -10.55
N ALA A 123 1.26 -1.32 -10.51
CA ALA A 123 2.21 -0.64 -9.63
C ALA A 123 1.91 -0.89 -8.14
N ILE A 124 0.63 -0.84 -7.73
CA ILE A 124 0.22 -1.20 -6.36
C ILE A 124 0.62 -2.64 -6.05
N ALA A 125 0.25 -3.59 -6.92
CA ALA A 125 0.54 -5.01 -6.71
C ALA A 125 2.05 -5.27 -6.59
N LEU A 126 2.85 -4.72 -7.50
CA LEU A 126 4.30 -4.85 -7.50
C LEU A 126 4.93 -4.19 -6.28
N GLY A 127 4.47 -3.02 -5.86
CA GLY A 127 5.04 -2.33 -4.71
C GLY A 127 4.79 -3.06 -3.39
N LEU A 128 3.62 -3.68 -3.22
CA LEU A 128 3.38 -4.56 -2.06
C LEU A 128 4.26 -5.80 -2.08
N ILE A 129 4.39 -6.47 -3.23
CA ILE A 129 5.28 -7.63 -3.36
C ILE A 129 6.72 -7.21 -3.05
N PHE A 130 7.15 -6.05 -3.54
CA PHE A 130 8.48 -5.51 -3.28
C PHE A 130 8.71 -5.22 -1.79
N SER A 131 7.70 -4.67 -1.10
CA SER A 131 7.77 -4.49 0.37
C SER A 131 7.93 -5.83 1.11
N GLU A 132 7.30 -6.90 0.62
CA GLU A 132 7.41 -8.24 1.18
C GLU A 132 8.80 -8.84 0.96
N ILE A 133 9.39 -8.62 -0.23
CA ILE A 133 10.76 -9.02 -0.50
C ILE A 133 11.74 -8.32 0.46
N ILE A 134 11.60 -7.00 0.67
CA ILE A 134 12.44 -6.24 1.61
C ILE A 134 12.36 -6.84 3.02
N ASN A 135 11.14 -7.11 3.50
CA ASN A 135 10.92 -7.68 4.82
C ASN A 135 11.53 -9.08 4.98
N GLN A 136 11.39 -9.92 3.95
CA GLN A 136 12.01 -11.24 3.93
C GLN A 136 13.53 -11.17 3.96
N MET A 137 14.14 -10.25 3.18
CA MET A 137 15.58 -10.03 3.21
C MET A 137 16.07 -9.63 4.59
N ILE A 138 15.40 -8.67 5.25
CA ILE A 138 15.75 -8.23 6.61
C ILE A 138 15.68 -9.39 7.59
N ARG A 139 14.55 -10.12 7.59
CA ARG A 139 14.35 -11.27 8.48
C ARG A 139 15.41 -12.35 8.26
N ASN A 140 15.74 -12.67 7.01
CA ASN A 140 16.75 -13.68 6.68
C ASN A 140 18.16 -13.25 7.12
N MET A 141 18.50 -11.95 7.05
CA MET A 141 19.77 -11.44 7.56
C MET A 141 19.87 -11.58 9.08
N ASP A 142 18.79 -11.28 9.82
CA ASP A 142 18.75 -11.45 11.28
C ASP A 142 18.92 -12.92 11.69
N TRP A 143 18.27 -13.85 10.98
CA TRP A 143 18.43 -15.29 11.22
C TRP A 143 19.88 -15.77 10.98
N ARG A 144 20.56 -15.25 9.96
CA ARG A 144 21.96 -15.59 9.67
C ARG A 144 22.92 -15.06 10.72
N LYS A 145 22.70 -13.85 11.24
CA LYS A 145 23.50 -13.30 12.36
C LYS A 145 23.34 -14.14 13.62
N TYR A 146 22.12 -14.56 13.93
CA TYR A 146 21.84 -15.40 15.10
C TYR A 146 22.59 -16.74 15.02
N HIS A 147 22.50 -17.46 13.90
CA HIS A 147 23.23 -18.74 13.75
C HIS A 147 24.75 -18.54 13.79
N SER A 148 25.28 -17.49 13.15
CA SER A 148 26.71 -17.18 13.21
C SER A 148 27.21 -16.85 14.62
N GLU A 149 26.37 -16.26 15.48
CA GLU A 149 26.73 -15.98 16.88
C GLU A 149 26.70 -17.26 17.74
N TYR A 150 25.77 -18.18 17.47
CA TYR A 150 25.65 -19.45 18.18
C TYR A 150 26.77 -20.42 17.79
N ASP A 151 27.15 -20.47 16.52
CA ASP A 151 28.32 -21.23 16.03
C ASP A 151 29.61 -20.71 16.67
N ARG A 152 29.79 -19.39 16.78
CA ARG A 152 30.96 -18.79 17.45
C ARG A 152 31.05 -19.09 18.95
N LYS A 153 29.91 -19.27 19.61
CA LYS A 153 29.85 -19.60 21.04
C LYS A 153 29.96 -21.11 21.31
N GLY A 154 30.14 -21.94 20.27
CA GLY A 154 30.26 -23.40 20.40
C GLY A 154 29.01 -24.06 21.00
N VAL A 155 27.84 -23.41 20.85
CA VAL A 155 26.57 -23.87 21.45
C VAL A 155 25.86 -24.90 20.55
N THR A 156 26.45 -25.24 19.41
CA THR A 156 26.00 -26.35 18.57
C THR A 156 26.28 -27.67 19.29
N ARG A 157 25.20 -28.31 19.73
CA ARG A 157 25.20 -29.68 20.26
C ARG A 157 25.84 -30.67 19.30
#